data_AF-A0A9W9PA57-F1
#
_entry.id   AF-A0A9W9PA57-F1
#
_cell.length_a   1.000
_cell.length_b   1.000
_cell.length_c   1.000
_cell.angle_alpha   90.00
_cell.angle_beta   90.00
_cell.angle_gamma   90.00
#
_symmetry.space_group_name_H-M   'P 1'
#
loop_
_entity.id
_entity.type
_entity.pdbx_description
1 polymer ?
#
loop_
_entity_poly.entity_id
_entity_poly.type
_entity_poly.pdbx_seq_one_letter_code
_entity_poly.pdbx_strand_id
1 'polypeptide(L)'
;MLDLEKIKNYIFANCCRSAVVLGGGYLALKAVESLYSFGLPISLIHDQDRICEDFDRDFANLVQTELLKNGVQLHLNTSALNIAPGIVDDGCFVTLSNNVNVPADLVVVGTGLTPRIKIAEASQIECKNGIAVNEFMQTSDPDIYAVGEMTGTKGLLFPMTNVLPQGGRGSQQGRIAADHIMERAVPHRGCFATYSCKFLHLTAAIAGVSVERLREIGHYPQFVTVHVPEHAGYYPASHQMTLRLAFQADSGRVLGAQIIGRSGVERRIDVLSTAVQSGMTVFDLEALQLSYAPEYGSAKDPVNIVGMVAGNLLRGDLHLVSTQQLYKYLATSQIIDVRPQEDFAKVHVKSAVNIPIDTLRHNLGCIDKQREVIVYSRVGYHSYLAYRTLVQLGYTVSNLDGGLKLLIEGGSGPDLLSCKSSEQNQSSHG
;
A
#
# COMPACT_ATOMS: atom_id res chain seq x y z
N MET A 1 1.01 -23.66 -14.03
CA MET A 1 1.06 -23.52 -15.50
C MET A 1 -0.19 -24.13 -16.15
N LEU A 2 -0.55 -25.38 -15.81
CA LEU A 2 -1.76 -26.04 -16.34
C LEU A 2 -3.08 -25.26 -16.13
N ASP A 3 -3.32 -24.67 -14.96
CA ASP A 3 -4.59 -23.96 -14.72
C ASP A 3 -4.69 -22.63 -15.50
N LEU A 4 -3.56 -21.92 -15.68
CA LEU A 4 -3.52 -20.72 -16.51
C LEU A 4 -3.84 -21.05 -17.96
N GLU A 5 -3.28 -22.14 -18.49
CA GLU A 5 -3.56 -22.61 -19.85
C GLU A 5 -5.02 -23.03 -20.00
N LYS A 6 -5.60 -23.73 -19.01
CA LYS A 6 -7.02 -24.06 -19.01
C LYS A 6 -7.91 -22.82 -19.04
N ILE A 7 -7.62 -21.82 -18.19
CA ILE A 7 -8.37 -20.56 -18.17
C ILE A 7 -8.26 -19.85 -19.52
N LYS A 8 -7.05 -19.71 -20.06
CA LYS A 8 -6.81 -19.08 -21.36
C LYS A 8 -7.58 -19.81 -22.48
N ASN A 9 -7.45 -21.13 -22.55
CA ASN A 9 -8.13 -21.93 -23.57
C ASN A 9 -9.65 -21.83 -23.42
N TYR A 10 -10.17 -21.82 -22.19
CA TYR A 10 -11.58 -21.64 -21.92
C TYR A 10 -12.10 -20.29 -22.40
N ILE A 11 -11.36 -19.20 -22.16
CA ILE A 11 -11.71 -17.85 -22.62
C ILE A 11 -11.89 -17.81 -24.14
N PHE A 12 -10.93 -18.37 -24.90
CA PHE A 12 -10.98 -18.38 -26.35
C PHE A 12 -12.01 -19.36 -26.91
N ALA A 13 -12.11 -20.56 -26.35
CA ALA A 13 -13.04 -21.58 -26.84
C ALA A 13 -14.52 -21.20 -26.65
N ASN A 14 -14.82 -20.45 -25.59
CA ASN A 14 -16.19 -20.05 -25.27
C ASN A 14 -16.49 -18.58 -25.58
N CYS A 15 -15.56 -17.85 -26.21
CA CYS A 15 -15.71 -16.43 -26.53
C CYS A 15 -16.19 -15.61 -25.32
N CYS A 16 -15.57 -15.82 -24.15
CA CYS A 16 -15.99 -15.16 -22.91
C CYS A 16 -16.02 -13.63 -23.10
N ARG A 17 -17.07 -13.00 -22.58
CA ARG A 17 -17.35 -11.56 -22.69
C ARG A 17 -17.32 -10.85 -21.34
N SER A 18 -17.27 -11.60 -20.25
CA SER A 18 -17.25 -11.09 -18.87
C SER A 18 -16.61 -12.09 -17.93
N ALA A 19 -16.00 -11.59 -16.85
CA ALA A 19 -15.45 -12.43 -15.81
C ALA A 19 -15.80 -11.91 -14.41
N VAL A 20 -16.08 -12.84 -13.49
CA VAL A 20 -16.15 -12.57 -12.06
C VAL A 20 -14.90 -13.12 -11.38
N VAL A 21 -14.31 -12.30 -10.50
CA VAL A 21 -13.20 -12.72 -9.63
C VAL A 21 -13.68 -12.69 -8.19
N LEU A 22 -13.52 -13.80 -7.47
CA LEU A 22 -13.86 -13.90 -6.05
C LEU A 22 -12.60 -13.73 -5.19
N GLY A 23 -12.63 -12.74 -4.30
CA GLY A 23 -11.55 -12.36 -3.38
C GLY A 23 -10.93 -10.99 -3.69
N GLY A 24 -10.41 -10.33 -2.66
CA GLY A 24 -9.71 -9.04 -2.73
C GLY A 24 -8.21 -9.10 -2.39
N GLY A 25 -7.68 -10.32 -2.24
CA GLY A 25 -6.26 -10.56 -1.94
C GLY A 25 -5.36 -10.62 -3.18
N TYR A 26 -4.06 -10.81 -2.95
CA TYR A 26 -3.02 -10.84 -4.00
C TYR A 26 -3.38 -11.71 -5.22
N LEU A 27 -3.80 -12.96 -5.00
CA LEU A 27 -4.11 -13.90 -6.09
C LEU A 27 -5.28 -13.45 -6.95
N ALA A 28 -6.36 -12.97 -6.31
CA ALA A 28 -7.52 -12.44 -7.02
C ALA A 28 -7.13 -11.23 -7.88
N LEU A 29 -6.32 -10.32 -7.35
CA LEU A 29 -5.91 -9.14 -8.10
C LEU A 29 -4.95 -9.45 -9.26
N LYS A 30 -4.10 -10.48 -9.14
CA LYS A 30 -3.32 -11.00 -10.29
C LYS A 30 -4.23 -11.60 -11.36
N ALA A 31 -5.33 -12.25 -10.96
CA ALA A 31 -6.35 -12.71 -11.90
C ALA A 31 -7.04 -11.53 -12.60
N VAL A 32 -7.42 -10.47 -11.86
CA VAL A 32 -7.96 -9.23 -12.44
C VAL A 32 -6.99 -8.63 -13.46
N GLU A 33 -5.71 -8.45 -13.12
CA GLU A 33 -4.71 -7.91 -14.05
C GLU A 33 -4.60 -8.75 -15.33
N SER A 34 -4.57 -10.08 -15.19
CA SER A 34 -4.46 -10.99 -16.32
C SER A 34 -5.71 -10.94 -17.21
N LEU A 35 -6.90 -10.98 -16.62
CA LEU A 35 -8.18 -10.90 -17.33
C LEU A 35 -8.39 -9.54 -18.00
N TYR A 36 -7.91 -8.47 -17.38
CA TYR A 36 -7.97 -7.13 -17.94
C TYR A 36 -7.16 -7.05 -19.24
N SER A 37 -6.01 -7.72 -19.31
CA SER A 37 -5.20 -7.78 -20.54
C SER A 37 -5.89 -8.51 -21.70
N PHE A 38 -6.90 -9.34 -21.41
CA PHE A 38 -7.76 -9.96 -22.43
C PHE A 38 -8.95 -9.08 -22.85
N GLY A 39 -9.09 -7.87 -22.28
CA GLY A 39 -10.16 -6.93 -22.59
C GLY A 39 -11.52 -7.32 -22.01
N LEU A 40 -11.55 -8.22 -21.02
CA LEU A 40 -12.78 -8.64 -20.37
C LEU A 40 -13.25 -7.57 -19.36
N PRO A 41 -14.53 -7.16 -19.38
CA PRO A 41 -15.21 -6.57 -18.23
C PRO A 41 -15.11 -7.49 -17.01
N ILE A 42 -14.71 -6.92 -15.87
CA ILE A 42 -14.43 -7.69 -14.65
C ILE A 42 -15.24 -7.13 -13.49
N SER A 43 -15.92 -8.03 -12.77
CA SER A 43 -16.51 -7.76 -11.46
C SER A 43 -15.72 -8.51 -10.38
N LEU A 44 -15.10 -7.78 -9.47
CA LEU A 44 -14.43 -8.32 -8.30
C LEU A 44 -15.39 -8.31 -7.12
N ILE A 45 -15.57 -9.47 -6.49
CA ILE A 45 -16.40 -9.66 -5.30
C ILE A 45 -15.49 -9.90 -4.11
N HIS A 46 -15.63 -9.12 -3.04
CA HIS A 46 -14.88 -9.31 -1.80
C HIS A 46 -15.75 -9.04 -0.57
N ASP A 47 -15.56 -9.87 0.45
CA ASP A 47 -16.40 -9.87 1.66
C ASP A 47 -16.03 -8.75 2.65
N GLN A 48 -14.84 -8.18 2.53
CA GLN A 48 -14.41 -7.02 3.31
C GLN A 48 -14.75 -5.68 2.63
N ASP A 49 -14.60 -4.60 3.40
CA ASP A 49 -14.83 -3.23 2.95
C ASP A 49 -13.70 -2.65 2.09
N ARG A 50 -12.62 -3.42 1.88
CA ARG A 50 -11.47 -3.04 1.05
C ARG A 50 -10.73 -4.25 0.49
N ILE A 51 -10.03 -4.06 -0.63
CA ILE A 51 -9.03 -5.01 -1.16
C ILE A 51 -7.63 -4.70 -0.59
N CYS A 52 -6.62 -5.51 -0.94
CA CYS A 52 -5.22 -5.24 -0.59
C CYS A 52 -4.97 -5.03 0.91
N GLU A 53 -5.55 -5.87 1.78
CA GLU A 53 -5.54 -5.71 3.24
C GLU A 53 -4.14 -5.73 3.89
N ASP A 54 -3.11 -6.19 3.16
CA ASP A 54 -1.72 -6.09 3.59
C ASP A 54 -1.20 -4.64 3.63
N PHE A 55 -1.84 -3.72 2.89
CA PHE A 55 -1.53 -2.30 2.85
C PHE A 55 -2.40 -1.52 3.84
N ASP A 56 -1.92 -0.36 4.28
CA ASP A 56 -2.76 0.59 5.02
C ASP A 56 -3.96 1.01 4.17
N ARG A 57 -5.09 1.35 4.81
CA ARG A 57 -6.35 1.67 4.14
C ARG A 57 -6.21 2.73 3.06
N ASP A 58 -5.45 3.78 3.34
CA ASP A 58 -5.23 4.88 2.41
C ASP A 58 -4.36 4.49 1.22
N PHE A 59 -3.48 3.50 1.37
CA PHE A 59 -2.74 2.90 0.25
C PHE A 59 -3.63 1.94 -0.56
N ALA A 60 -4.41 1.08 0.09
CA ALA A 60 -5.37 0.20 -0.57
C ALA A 60 -6.39 0.99 -1.42
N ASN A 61 -6.83 2.15 -0.93
CA ASN A 61 -7.73 3.06 -1.66
C ASN A 61 -7.12 3.60 -2.97
N LEU A 62 -5.80 3.79 -3.05
CA LEU A 62 -5.12 4.17 -4.30
C LEU A 62 -5.29 3.07 -5.36
N VAL A 63 -5.16 1.80 -4.96
CA VAL A 63 -5.34 0.64 -5.83
C VAL A 63 -6.80 0.52 -6.26
N GLN A 64 -7.75 0.62 -5.32
CA GLN A 64 -9.18 0.58 -5.62
C GLN A 64 -9.58 1.65 -6.63
N THR A 65 -9.08 2.87 -6.44
CA THR A 65 -9.34 3.98 -7.34
C THR A 65 -8.81 3.70 -8.75
N GLU A 66 -7.64 3.08 -8.88
CA GLU A 66 -7.11 2.68 -10.19
C GLU A 66 -7.99 1.61 -10.85
N LEU A 67 -8.42 0.59 -10.11
CA LEU A 67 -9.31 -0.45 -10.64
C LEU A 67 -10.64 0.14 -11.14
N LEU A 68 -11.29 0.97 -10.32
CA LEU A 68 -12.55 1.64 -10.66
C LEU A 68 -12.40 2.56 -11.89
N LYS A 69 -11.32 3.36 -11.94
CA LYS A 69 -11.04 4.25 -13.09
C LYS A 69 -10.87 3.50 -14.41
N ASN A 70 -10.44 2.25 -14.35
CA ASN A 70 -10.24 1.40 -15.52
C ASN A 70 -11.43 0.45 -15.76
N GLY A 71 -12.59 0.67 -15.13
CA GLY A 71 -13.83 -0.04 -15.42
C GLY A 71 -13.99 -1.39 -14.73
N VAL A 72 -13.11 -1.74 -13.79
CA VAL A 72 -13.32 -2.91 -12.92
C VAL A 72 -14.41 -2.57 -11.91
N GLN A 73 -15.47 -3.39 -11.86
CA GLN A 73 -16.54 -3.23 -10.88
C GLN A 73 -16.14 -3.87 -9.56
N LEU A 74 -16.20 -3.11 -8.47
CA LEU A 74 -15.88 -3.61 -7.13
C LEU A 74 -17.16 -3.80 -6.33
N HIS A 75 -17.44 -5.03 -5.93
CA HIS A 75 -18.52 -5.39 -5.01
C HIS A 75 -17.89 -5.76 -3.67
N LEU A 76 -17.71 -4.76 -2.81
CA LEU A 76 -17.15 -4.89 -1.46
C LEU A 76 -18.27 -5.12 -0.42
N ASN A 77 -17.92 -5.59 0.78
CA ASN A 77 -18.87 -5.96 1.84
C ASN A 77 -19.93 -6.98 1.38
N THR A 78 -19.58 -7.87 0.45
CA THR A 78 -20.54 -8.85 -0.08
C THR A 78 -19.82 -10.12 -0.51
N SER A 79 -20.47 -11.26 -0.31
CA SER A 79 -19.93 -12.59 -0.63
C SER A 79 -20.71 -13.24 -1.76
N ALA A 80 -20.05 -14.08 -2.55
CA ALA A 80 -20.74 -14.96 -3.49
C ALA A 80 -21.41 -16.12 -2.73
N LEU A 81 -22.73 -16.25 -2.85
CA LEU A 81 -23.51 -17.30 -2.20
C LEU A 81 -23.77 -18.50 -3.12
N ASN A 82 -23.93 -18.27 -4.41
CA ASN A 82 -24.25 -19.31 -5.38
C ASN A 82 -23.67 -18.98 -6.76
N ILE A 83 -23.26 -20.02 -7.49
CA ILE A 83 -22.88 -19.95 -8.91
C ILE A 83 -23.81 -20.90 -9.66
N ALA A 84 -24.68 -20.36 -10.51
CA ALA A 84 -25.67 -21.14 -11.25
C ALA A 84 -25.58 -20.89 -12.76
N PRO A 85 -25.96 -21.86 -13.61
CA PRO A 85 -26.03 -21.66 -15.06
C PRO A 85 -26.98 -20.52 -15.43
N GLY A 86 -26.69 -19.84 -16.53
CA GLY A 86 -27.58 -18.86 -17.13
C GLY A 86 -28.89 -19.50 -17.60
N ILE A 87 -30.01 -18.79 -17.42
CA ILE A 87 -31.34 -19.28 -17.85
C ILE A 87 -31.54 -19.05 -19.36
N VAL A 88 -30.86 -18.06 -19.94
CA VAL A 88 -31.07 -17.61 -21.34
C VAL A 88 -29.79 -17.69 -22.20
N ASP A 89 -28.61 -17.61 -21.60
CA ASP A 89 -27.30 -17.66 -22.27
C ASP A 89 -26.41 -18.75 -21.65
N ASP A 90 -25.45 -19.28 -22.41
CA ASP A 90 -24.48 -20.33 -22.01
C ASP A 90 -23.47 -19.91 -20.90
N GLY A 91 -23.69 -18.76 -20.25
CA GLY A 91 -22.88 -18.25 -19.14
C GLY A 91 -23.35 -18.75 -17.77
N CYS A 92 -22.90 -18.08 -16.70
CA CYS A 92 -23.35 -18.30 -15.33
C CYS A 92 -23.73 -16.99 -14.63
N PHE A 93 -24.44 -17.10 -13.51
CA PHE A 93 -24.71 -16.00 -12.60
C PHE A 93 -24.10 -16.29 -11.24
N VAL A 94 -23.48 -15.26 -10.66
CA VAL A 94 -23.02 -15.25 -9.28
C VAL A 94 -24.01 -14.46 -8.44
N THR A 95 -24.74 -15.15 -7.56
CA THR A 95 -25.66 -14.51 -6.61
C THR A 95 -24.87 -14.03 -5.40
N LEU A 96 -24.95 -12.74 -5.11
CA LEU A 96 -24.26 -12.10 -4.00
C LEU A 96 -25.12 -12.07 -2.72
N SER A 97 -24.49 -11.88 -1.56
CA SER A 97 -25.18 -11.83 -0.26
C SER A 97 -26.13 -10.65 -0.09
N ASN A 98 -26.04 -9.63 -0.94
CA ASN A 98 -26.98 -8.51 -1.03
C ASN A 98 -28.07 -8.73 -2.09
N ASN A 99 -28.28 -9.96 -2.56
CA ASN A 99 -29.25 -10.37 -3.59
C ASN A 99 -29.00 -9.79 -5.00
N VAL A 100 -27.84 -9.18 -5.25
CA VAL A 100 -27.42 -8.80 -6.60
C VAL A 100 -26.97 -10.06 -7.34
N ASN A 101 -27.42 -10.23 -8.58
CA ASN A 101 -26.92 -11.28 -9.48
C ASN A 101 -25.96 -10.66 -10.49
N VAL A 102 -24.74 -11.20 -10.57
CA VAL A 102 -23.70 -10.73 -11.50
C VAL A 102 -23.52 -11.78 -12.61
N PRO A 103 -23.80 -11.46 -13.89
CA PRO A 103 -23.54 -12.37 -14.99
C PRO A 103 -22.03 -12.54 -15.21
N ALA A 104 -21.60 -13.75 -15.58
CA ALA A 104 -20.22 -14.05 -15.90
C ALA A 104 -20.11 -15.22 -16.88
N ASP A 105 -19.17 -15.16 -17.82
CA ASP A 105 -18.82 -16.31 -18.66
C ASP A 105 -17.71 -17.15 -18.00
N LEU A 106 -16.95 -16.53 -17.10
CA LEU A 106 -15.85 -17.12 -16.35
C LEU A 106 -15.89 -16.66 -14.90
N VAL A 107 -15.78 -17.60 -13.96
CA VAL A 107 -15.57 -17.29 -12.54
C VAL A 107 -14.20 -17.78 -12.11
N VAL A 108 -13.37 -16.88 -11.58
CA VAL A 108 -12.06 -17.20 -11.02
C VAL A 108 -12.09 -17.05 -9.50
N VAL A 109 -11.78 -18.13 -8.78
CA VAL A 109 -11.75 -18.14 -7.32
C VAL A 109 -10.32 -17.86 -6.82
N GLY A 110 -10.13 -16.71 -6.18
CA GLY A 110 -8.85 -16.23 -5.66
C GLY A 110 -8.91 -15.88 -4.15
N THR A 111 -9.67 -16.64 -3.37
CA THR A 111 -10.00 -16.36 -1.95
C THR A 111 -8.90 -16.76 -0.95
N GLY A 112 -7.65 -16.84 -1.40
CA GLY A 112 -6.49 -17.19 -0.56
C GLY A 112 -6.01 -18.62 -0.72
N LEU A 113 -5.06 -19.01 0.14
CA LEU A 113 -4.41 -20.33 0.09
C LEU A 113 -4.55 -21.05 1.42
N THR A 114 -4.65 -22.37 1.35
CA THR A 114 -4.61 -23.26 2.51
C THR A 114 -3.43 -24.22 2.36
N PRO A 115 -2.53 -24.32 3.37
CA PRO A 115 -1.44 -25.27 3.38
C PRO A 115 -1.88 -26.72 3.17
N ARG A 116 -1.13 -27.45 2.35
CA ARG A 116 -1.34 -28.90 2.14
C ARG A 116 -0.67 -29.69 3.26
N ILE A 117 -1.31 -29.75 4.42
CA ILE A 117 -0.73 -30.38 5.63
C ILE A 117 -1.19 -31.82 5.91
N LYS A 118 -2.12 -32.37 5.12
CA LYS A 118 -2.73 -33.69 5.38
C LYS A 118 -1.71 -34.82 5.56
N ILE A 119 -0.63 -34.82 4.76
CA ILE A 119 0.42 -35.85 4.87
C ILE A 119 1.19 -35.70 6.17
N ALA A 120 1.50 -34.47 6.58
CA ALA A 120 2.19 -34.18 7.83
C ALA A 120 1.34 -34.59 9.04
N GLU A 121 0.05 -34.24 9.04
CA GLU A 121 -0.89 -34.63 10.10
C GLU A 121 -1.02 -36.16 10.21
N ALA A 122 -1.17 -36.86 9.08
CA ALA A 122 -1.23 -38.32 9.05
C ALA A 122 0.07 -38.99 9.54
N SER A 123 1.20 -38.27 9.45
CA SER A 123 2.52 -38.73 9.90
C SER A 123 2.88 -38.23 11.30
N GLN A 124 1.93 -37.66 12.05
CA GLN A 124 2.14 -37.11 13.40
C GLN A 124 3.21 -35.98 13.46
N ILE A 125 3.45 -35.29 12.35
CA ILE A 125 4.30 -34.11 12.30
C ILE A 125 3.53 -32.90 12.83
N GLU A 126 4.18 -32.07 13.65
CA GLU A 126 3.56 -30.88 14.23
C GLU A 126 3.13 -29.86 13.16
N CYS A 127 1.89 -29.36 13.26
CA CYS A 127 1.32 -28.34 12.38
C CYS A 127 0.81 -27.13 13.19
N LYS A 128 1.20 -25.91 12.80
CA LYS A 128 0.80 -24.62 13.40
C LYS A 128 0.55 -23.57 12.30
N ASN A 129 -0.64 -23.59 11.70
CA ASN A 129 -1.00 -22.80 10.51
C ASN A 129 -0.06 -23.10 9.31
N GLY A 130 0.19 -24.39 9.09
CA GLY A 130 1.23 -24.91 8.21
C GLY A 130 2.09 -25.94 8.95
N ILE A 131 2.94 -26.68 8.24
CA ILE A 131 3.90 -27.61 8.83
C ILE A 131 4.88 -26.81 9.69
N ALA A 132 5.01 -27.16 10.97
CA ALA A 132 5.95 -26.51 11.87
C ALA A 132 7.37 -26.96 11.56
N VAL A 133 8.29 -26.01 11.45
CA VAL A 133 9.71 -26.27 11.18
C VAL A 133 10.60 -25.41 12.08
N ASN A 134 11.80 -25.90 12.38
CA ASN A 134 12.85 -25.10 13.02
C ASN A 134 13.53 -24.15 12.02
N GLU A 135 14.53 -23.39 12.45
CA GLU A 135 15.29 -22.46 11.62
C GLU A 135 16.04 -23.12 10.46
N PHE A 136 16.18 -24.45 10.44
CA PHE A 136 16.83 -25.23 9.39
C PHE A 136 15.83 -25.94 8.47
N MET A 137 14.54 -25.62 8.58
CA MET A 137 13.43 -26.20 7.81
C MET A 137 13.14 -27.68 8.13
N GLN A 138 13.70 -28.20 9.23
CA GLN A 138 13.45 -29.54 9.74
C GLN A 138 12.15 -29.56 10.54
N THR A 139 11.36 -30.62 10.41
CA THR A 139 10.09 -30.78 11.13
C THR A 139 10.31 -31.32 12.56
N SER A 140 9.23 -31.71 13.25
CA SER A 140 9.33 -32.44 14.53
C SER A 140 9.97 -33.83 14.39
N ASP A 141 9.99 -34.40 13.18
CA ASP A 141 10.76 -35.59 12.83
C ASP A 141 12.12 -35.16 12.23
N PRO A 142 13.26 -35.63 12.77
CA PRO A 142 14.58 -35.19 12.32
C PRO A 142 14.93 -35.61 10.88
N ASP A 143 14.27 -36.64 10.33
CA ASP A 143 14.52 -37.14 8.98
C ASP A 143 13.63 -36.46 7.93
N ILE A 144 12.70 -35.60 8.36
CA ILE A 144 11.71 -34.96 7.50
C ILE A 144 11.88 -33.43 7.52
N TYR A 145 11.94 -32.86 6.32
CA TYR A 145 12.01 -31.42 6.08
C TYR A 145 10.77 -30.94 5.34
N ALA A 146 10.38 -29.70 5.59
CA ALA A 146 9.31 -29.03 4.87
C ALA A 146 9.74 -27.62 4.48
N VAL A 147 9.38 -27.18 3.27
CA VAL A 147 9.74 -25.86 2.72
C VAL A 147 8.58 -25.26 1.95
N GLY A 148 8.61 -23.95 1.70
CA GLY A 148 7.67 -23.25 0.82
C GLY A 148 6.37 -22.86 1.50
N GLU A 149 5.27 -22.88 0.73
CA GLU A 149 3.96 -22.39 1.17
C GLU A 149 3.26 -23.33 2.17
N MET A 150 3.75 -24.56 2.32
CA MET A 150 3.20 -25.51 3.29
C MET A 150 3.73 -25.27 4.72
N THR A 151 4.82 -24.54 4.90
CA THR A 151 5.42 -24.32 6.24
C THR A 151 4.83 -23.11 6.95
N GLY A 152 4.52 -23.27 8.25
CA GLY A 152 4.25 -22.13 9.13
C GLY A 152 5.56 -21.41 9.44
N THR A 153 5.68 -20.13 9.14
CA THR A 153 6.91 -19.35 9.36
C THR A 153 6.73 -18.27 10.41
N LYS A 154 7.64 -18.16 11.37
CA LYS A 154 7.71 -16.98 12.26
C LYS A 154 8.18 -15.77 11.46
N GLY A 155 7.42 -14.67 11.49
CA GLY A 155 7.88 -13.38 10.97
C GLY A 155 8.92 -12.76 11.91
N LEU A 156 9.83 -11.94 11.37
CA LEU A 156 10.81 -11.25 12.23
C LEU A 156 10.15 -10.23 13.18
N LEU A 157 9.06 -9.61 12.73
CA LEU A 157 8.31 -8.59 13.47
C LEU A 157 6.94 -9.06 13.95
N PHE A 158 6.54 -10.30 13.65
CA PHE A 158 5.23 -10.83 14.04
C PHE A 158 5.30 -12.31 14.41
N PRO A 159 4.65 -12.71 15.53
CA PRO A 159 4.65 -14.09 16.00
C PRO A 159 3.77 -15.02 15.15
N MET A 160 2.94 -14.47 14.25
CA MET A 160 1.97 -15.23 13.46
C MET A 160 2.62 -16.03 12.33
N THR A 161 2.36 -17.34 12.32
CA THR A 161 2.64 -18.24 11.20
C THR A 161 1.64 -17.99 10.07
N ASN A 162 1.99 -17.10 9.14
CA ASN A 162 1.19 -16.85 7.93
C ASN A 162 1.82 -17.52 6.71
N VAL A 163 0.92 -18.01 5.84
CA VAL A 163 1.27 -18.57 4.54
C VAL A 163 1.33 -17.43 3.56
N LEU A 164 2.55 -17.06 3.17
CA LEU A 164 2.79 -16.02 2.18
C LEU A 164 3.17 -16.69 0.86
N PRO A 165 2.42 -16.48 -0.23
CA PRO A 165 2.73 -17.04 -1.53
C PRO A 165 3.93 -16.33 -2.17
N GLN A 166 5.12 -16.63 -1.67
CA GLN A 166 6.37 -16.01 -2.09
C GLN A 166 7.33 -17.07 -2.62
N GLY A 167 7.39 -17.22 -3.95
CA GLY A 167 8.25 -18.23 -4.60
C GLY A 167 9.74 -18.10 -4.24
N GLY A 168 10.23 -16.88 -4.03
CA GLY A 168 11.60 -16.63 -3.58
C GLY A 168 11.89 -17.25 -2.22
N ARG A 169 10.93 -17.20 -1.29
CA ARG A 169 11.02 -17.82 0.04
C ARG A 169 11.16 -19.33 -0.08
N GLY A 170 10.29 -19.98 -0.86
CA GLY A 170 10.35 -21.44 -1.05
C GLY A 170 11.70 -21.90 -1.61
N SER A 171 12.26 -21.12 -2.55
CA SER A 171 13.58 -21.41 -3.13
C SER A 171 14.71 -21.25 -2.09
N GLN A 172 14.66 -20.20 -1.28
CA GLN A 172 15.63 -19.97 -0.19
C GLN A 172 15.54 -21.07 0.88
N GLN A 173 14.33 -21.44 1.30
CA GLN A 173 14.09 -22.49 2.27
C GLN A 173 14.58 -23.85 1.75
N GLY A 174 14.35 -24.16 0.47
CA GLY A 174 14.88 -25.37 -0.17
C GLY A 174 16.40 -25.47 -0.10
N ARG A 175 17.10 -24.35 -0.35
CA ARG A 175 18.56 -24.28 -0.21
C ARG A 175 19.00 -24.51 1.25
N ILE A 176 18.33 -23.87 2.21
CA ILE A 176 18.64 -24.02 3.64
C ILE A 176 18.47 -25.47 4.09
N ALA A 177 17.37 -26.12 3.68
CA ALA A 177 17.15 -27.54 3.98
C ALA A 177 18.28 -28.41 3.39
N ALA A 178 18.66 -28.19 2.13
CA ALA A 178 19.75 -28.92 1.49
C ALA A 178 21.10 -28.69 2.18
N ASP A 179 21.41 -27.45 2.57
CA ASP A 179 22.63 -27.13 3.31
C ASP A 179 22.64 -27.83 4.68
N HIS A 180 21.51 -27.89 5.38
CA HIS A 180 21.39 -28.60 6.67
C HIS A 180 21.56 -30.11 6.51
N ILE A 181 20.95 -30.72 5.49
CA ILE A 181 21.12 -32.15 5.15
C ILE A 181 22.60 -32.50 4.90
N MET A 182 23.37 -31.57 4.33
CA MET A 182 24.78 -31.73 4.03
C MET A 182 25.72 -31.28 5.16
N GLU A 183 25.22 -31.16 6.40
CA GLU A 183 25.97 -30.73 7.58
C GLU A 183 26.58 -29.32 7.46
N ARG A 184 25.96 -28.44 6.67
CA ARG A 184 26.33 -27.03 6.47
C ARG A 184 25.23 -26.10 6.99
N ALA A 185 24.85 -26.28 8.24
CA ALA A 185 23.71 -25.59 8.84
C ALA A 185 23.79 -24.05 8.68
N VAL A 186 22.81 -23.47 7.99
CA VAL A 186 22.60 -22.02 7.88
C VAL A 186 21.18 -21.70 8.37
N PRO A 187 21.03 -20.94 9.47
CA PRO A 187 19.70 -20.67 10.01
C PRO A 187 18.92 -19.70 9.11
N HIS A 188 17.64 -20.01 8.90
CA HIS A 188 16.69 -19.13 8.24
C HIS A 188 16.41 -17.89 9.10
N ARG A 189 16.55 -16.70 8.51
CA ARG A 189 16.44 -15.41 9.22
C ARG A 189 15.01 -14.88 9.39
N GLY A 190 14.01 -15.74 9.15
CA GLY A 190 12.60 -15.39 9.21
C GLY A 190 12.08 -14.78 7.90
N CYS A 191 10.79 -14.44 7.90
CA CYS A 191 10.13 -13.82 6.74
C CYS A 191 9.99 -12.30 6.93
N PHE A 192 10.31 -11.56 5.87
CA PHE A 192 10.24 -10.10 5.80
C PHE A 192 9.03 -9.58 5.01
N ALA A 193 8.12 -10.48 4.61
CA ALA A 193 6.86 -10.19 3.94
C ALA A 193 6.98 -9.21 2.75
N THR A 194 8.13 -9.20 2.07
CA THR A 194 8.34 -8.30 0.92
C THR A 194 7.68 -8.87 -0.31
N TYR A 195 6.85 -8.07 -0.99
CA TYR A 195 6.33 -8.41 -2.30
C TYR A 195 5.91 -7.16 -3.07
N SER A 196 5.82 -7.32 -4.39
CA SER A 196 5.28 -6.34 -5.31
C SER A 196 4.15 -6.96 -6.15
N CYS A 197 3.19 -6.12 -6.53
CA CYS A 197 2.10 -6.49 -7.39
C CYS A 197 1.79 -5.36 -8.36
N LYS A 198 1.59 -5.74 -9.63
CA LYS A 198 1.08 -4.83 -10.64
C LYS A 198 -0.45 -4.84 -10.60
N PHE A 199 -1.03 -3.66 -10.58
CA PHE A 199 -2.46 -3.39 -10.62
C PHE A 199 -2.70 -2.44 -11.79
N LEU A 200 -2.93 -3.01 -12.97
CA LEU A 200 -3.09 -2.27 -14.22
C LEU A 200 -1.87 -1.37 -14.49
N HIS A 201 -2.03 -0.06 -14.36
CA HIS A 201 -0.95 0.91 -14.58
C HIS A 201 -0.14 1.26 -13.33
N LEU A 202 -0.55 0.75 -12.16
CA LEU A 202 0.17 0.94 -10.91
C LEU A 202 0.95 -0.31 -10.53
N THR A 203 2.06 -0.10 -9.83
CA THR A 203 2.73 -1.12 -9.03
C THR A 203 2.55 -0.72 -7.57
N ALA A 204 2.11 -1.67 -6.75
CA ALA A 204 2.12 -1.56 -5.31
C ALA A 204 3.14 -2.53 -4.75
N ALA A 205 3.92 -2.09 -3.76
CA ALA A 205 4.91 -2.94 -3.12
C ALA A 205 5.01 -2.66 -1.64
N ILE A 206 5.31 -3.69 -0.87
CA ILE A 206 5.48 -3.65 0.57
C ILE A 206 6.77 -4.37 0.96
N ALA A 207 7.44 -3.87 1.99
CA ALA A 207 8.56 -4.50 2.67
C ALA A 207 8.29 -4.43 4.17
N GLY A 208 8.43 -5.54 4.90
CA GLY A 208 7.93 -5.62 6.26
C GLY A 208 6.40 -5.69 6.29
N VAL A 209 5.77 -4.98 7.22
CA VAL A 209 4.30 -4.93 7.36
C VAL A 209 3.82 -3.48 7.46
N SER A 210 2.53 -3.25 7.19
CA SER A 210 1.91 -1.93 7.20
C SER A 210 1.84 -1.31 8.60
N VAL A 211 1.54 -0.01 8.68
CA VAL A 211 1.40 0.69 9.98
C VAL A 211 0.20 0.15 10.75
N GLU A 212 -0.92 -0.08 10.07
CA GLU A 212 -2.11 -0.74 10.63
C GLU A 212 -1.74 -2.11 11.19
N ARG A 213 -1.03 -2.94 10.42
CA ARG A 213 -0.65 -4.28 10.86
C ARG A 213 0.33 -4.26 12.03
N LEU A 214 1.31 -3.35 12.04
CA LEU A 214 2.22 -3.16 13.18
C LEU A 214 1.43 -2.85 14.46
N ARG A 215 0.42 -1.99 14.38
CA ARG A 215 -0.42 -1.63 15.54
C ARG A 215 -1.27 -2.80 16.04
N GLU A 216 -1.85 -3.57 15.14
CA GLU A 216 -2.63 -4.77 15.48
C GLU A 216 -1.84 -5.80 16.28
N ILE A 217 -0.53 -5.93 16.00
CA ILE A 217 0.36 -6.87 16.68
C ILE A 217 1.09 -6.25 17.89
N GLY A 218 0.69 -5.06 18.35
CA GLY A 218 1.20 -4.42 19.56
C GLY A 218 2.46 -3.55 19.36
N HIS A 219 2.84 -3.24 18.12
CA HIS A 219 3.90 -2.28 17.81
C HIS A 219 3.32 -0.92 17.40
N TYR A 220 3.78 0.16 18.02
CA TYR A 220 3.30 1.51 17.73
C TYR A 220 4.38 2.34 17.01
N PRO A 221 4.55 2.16 15.69
CA PRO A 221 5.59 2.85 14.94
C PRO A 221 5.27 4.34 14.76
N GLN A 222 6.33 5.13 14.58
CA GLN A 222 6.23 6.40 13.87
C GLN A 222 6.22 6.12 12.36
N PHE A 223 5.63 7.01 11.59
CA PHE A 223 5.63 6.89 10.14
C PHE A 223 5.62 8.26 9.46
N VAL A 224 6.10 8.28 8.22
CA VAL A 224 6.04 9.45 7.33
C VAL A 224 5.61 9.01 5.94
N THR A 225 4.89 9.88 5.23
CA THR A 225 4.43 9.65 3.86
C THR A 225 4.93 10.75 2.94
N VAL A 226 5.62 10.37 1.87
CA VAL A 226 6.16 11.29 0.85
C VAL A 226 5.59 10.98 -0.52
N HIS A 227 5.41 12.03 -1.34
CA HIS A 227 5.08 11.88 -2.75
C HIS A 227 6.22 12.44 -3.60
N VAL A 228 6.99 11.56 -4.22
CA VAL A 228 8.26 11.91 -4.86
C VAL A 228 8.34 11.29 -6.26
N PRO A 229 8.94 11.99 -7.22
CA PRO A 229 9.12 11.44 -8.56
C PRO A 229 10.10 10.28 -8.56
N GLU A 230 9.90 9.30 -9.45
CA GLU A 230 10.81 8.15 -9.56
C GLU A 230 12.17 8.49 -10.20
N HIS A 231 12.26 9.61 -10.91
CA HIS A 231 13.50 10.14 -11.48
C HIS A 231 13.47 11.66 -11.57
N ALA A 232 14.46 12.27 -12.22
CA ALA A 232 14.57 13.72 -12.29
C ALA A 232 13.39 14.32 -13.07
N GLY A 233 12.66 15.26 -12.45
CA GLY A 233 11.41 15.80 -13.02
C GLY A 233 11.56 16.59 -14.32
N TYR A 234 12.78 17.02 -14.69
CA TYR A 234 13.05 17.65 -15.98
C TYR A 234 13.27 16.63 -17.11
N TYR A 235 13.45 15.35 -16.79
CA TYR A 235 13.58 14.29 -17.79
C TYR A 235 12.18 13.76 -18.18
N PRO A 236 11.94 13.40 -19.45
CA PRO A 236 10.62 12.99 -19.92
C PRO A 236 9.98 11.87 -19.10
N ALA A 237 8.63 11.87 -19.06
CA ALA A 237 7.80 10.82 -18.47
C ALA A 237 8.10 10.51 -16.98
N SER A 238 8.47 11.52 -16.19
CA SER A 238 8.53 11.40 -14.73
C SER A 238 7.11 11.36 -14.15
N HIS A 239 6.81 10.27 -13.47
CA HIS A 239 5.61 10.10 -12.66
C HIS A 239 5.94 10.42 -11.20
N GLN A 240 4.95 10.25 -10.33
CA GLN A 240 5.12 10.39 -8.89
C GLN A 240 4.74 9.08 -8.22
N MET A 241 5.52 8.67 -7.22
CA MET A 241 5.22 7.56 -6.33
C MET A 241 4.75 8.10 -4.98
N THR A 242 3.86 7.38 -4.32
CA THR A 242 3.50 7.57 -2.93
C THR A 242 4.23 6.52 -2.10
N LEU A 243 5.04 6.95 -1.14
CA LEU A 243 5.88 6.09 -0.32
C LEU A 243 5.62 6.40 1.15
N ARG A 244 5.34 5.36 1.95
CA ARG A 244 5.27 5.43 3.41
C ARG A 244 6.37 4.58 4.03
N LEU A 245 7.01 5.13 5.05
CA LEU A 245 8.01 4.43 5.87
C LEU A 245 7.54 4.37 7.31
N ALA A 246 7.57 3.17 7.90
CA ALA A 246 7.29 2.91 9.31
C ALA A 246 8.59 2.57 10.04
N PHE A 247 8.79 3.17 11.22
CA PHE A 247 10.04 3.05 11.99
C PHE A 247 9.81 3.18 13.50
N GLN A 248 10.77 2.68 14.27
CA GLN A 248 10.77 2.80 15.73
C GLN A 248 11.04 4.24 16.17
N ALA A 249 10.31 4.72 17.17
CA ALA A 249 10.42 6.10 17.66
C ALA A 249 11.73 6.38 18.40
N ASP A 250 12.28 5.37 19.07
CA ASP A 250 13.47 5.47 19.93
C ASP A 250 14.78 5.30 19.14
N SER A 251 14.85 4.28 18.29
CA SER A 251 16.06 3.91 17.55
C SER A 251 16.09 4.42 16.11
N GLY A 252 14.93 4.78 15.56
CA GLY A 252 14.78 5.03 14.13
C GLY A 252 14.91 3.79 13.25
N ARG A 253 14.95 2.58 13.82
CA ARG A 253 15.02 1.33 13.04
C ARG A 253 13.82 1.23 12.10
N VAL A 254 14.08 0.92 10.84
CA VAL A 254 13.03 0.72 9.83
C VAL A 254 12.30 -0.60 10.11
N LEU A 255 10.97 -0.52 10.16
CA LEU A 255 10.07 -1.64 10.45
C LEU A 255 9.30 -2.10 9.20
N GLY A 256 8.99 -1.16 8.31
CA GLY A 256 8.31 -1.48 7.07
C GLY A 256 8.20 -0.29 6.13
N ALA A 257 7.86 -0.57 4.88
CA ALA A 257 7.63 0.42 3.85
C ALA A 257 6.53 -0.03 2.90
N GLN A 258 5.78 0.94 2.38
CA GLN A 258 4.76 0.73 1.35
C GLN A 258 4.98 1.75 0.24
N ILE A 259 4.85 1.32 -1.01
CA ILE A 259 5.04 2.19 -2.18
C ILE A 259 3.95 1.88 -3.21
N ILE A 260 3.30 2.92 -3.74
CA ILE A 260 2.40 2.83 -4.89
C ILE A 260 2.82 3.86 -5.94
N GLY A 261 2.96 3.43 -7.19
CA GLY A 261 3.32 4.33 -8.29
C GLY A 261 3.32 3.64 -9.66
N ARG A 262 3.49 4.41 -10.73
CA ARG A 262 3.48 3.89 -12.11
C ARG A 262 4.81 3.28 -12.54
N SER A 263 5.92 3.77 -11.99
CA SER A 263 7.27 3.36 -12.33
C SER A 263 8.19 3.50 -11.12
N GLY A 264 9.33 2.82 -11.14
CA GLY A 264 10.38 2.94 -10.13
C GLY A 264 10.10 2.34 -8.75
N VAL A 265 8.92 1.73 -8.55
CA VAL A 265 8.46 1.15 -7.28
C VAL A 265 9.35 -0.02 -6.82
N GLU A 266 9.54 -1.03 -7.68
CA GLU A 266 10.34 -2.24 -7.42
C GLU A 266 11.76 -1.87 -6.93
N ARG A 267 12.42 -0.94 -7.62
CA ARG A 267 13.76 -0.48 -7.26
C ARG A 267 13.83 0.04 -5.82
N ARG A 268 12.82 0.79 -5.38
CA ARG A 268 12.82 1.41 -4.04
C ARG A 268 12.44 0.39 -2.98
N ILE A 269 11.49 -0.50 -3.28
CA ILE A 269 11.07 -1.49 -2.30
C ILE A 269 12.16 -2.52 -2.01
N ASP A 270 13.01 -2.85 -2.99
CA ASP A 270 14.16 -3.73 -2.80
C ASP A 270 15.22 -3.11 -1.87
N VAL A 271 15.50 -1.80 -2.03
CA VAL A 271 16.39 -1.06 -1.14
C VAL A 271 15.81 -1.01 0.27
N LEU A 272 14.52 -0.71 0.42
CA LEU A 272 13.87 -0.65 1.73
C LEU A 272 13.73 -2.03 2.38
N SER A 273 13.50 -3.09 1.60
CA SER A 273 13.54 -4.47 2.09
C SER A 273 14.91 -4.83 2.62
N THR A 274 15.97 -4.46 1.90
CA THR A 274 17.36 -4.62 2.38
C THR A 274 17.59 -3.86 3.69
N ALA A 275 17.06 -2.65 3.81
CA ALA A 275 17.15 -1.84 5.03
C ALA A 275 16.44 -2.48 6.21
N VAL A 276 15.21 -2.97 6.03
CA VAL A 276 14.45 -3.71 7.05
C VAL A 276 15.23 -4.96 7.50
N GLN A 277 15.73 -5.73 6.54
CA GLN A 277 16.49 -6.96 6.78
C GLN A 277 17.79 -6.72 7.54
N SER A 278 18.47 -5.62 7.23
CA SER A 278 19.78 -5.28 7.83
C SER A 278 19.65 -4.46 9.12
N GLY A 279 18.43 -4.16 9.57
CA GLY A 279 18.19 -3.36 10.77
C GLY A 279 18.65 -1.91 10.65
N MET A 280 18.69 -1.37 9.42
CA MET A 280 19.05 0.02 9.18
C MET A 280 18.06 0.98 9.83
N THR A 281 18.54 2.17 10.15
CA THR A 281 17.76 3.28 10.69
C THR A 281 17.36 4.27 9.60
N VAL A 282 16.42 5.15 9.91
CA VAL A 282 16.06 6.26 9.02
C VAL A 282 17.24 7.17 8.69
N PHE A 283 18.22 7.28 9.59
CA PHE A 283 19.44 8.08 9.39
C PHE A 283 20.40 7.41 8.40
N ASP A 284 20.44 6.08 8.38
CA ASP A 284 21.21 5.36 7.35
C ASP A 284 20.59 5.59 5.97
N LEU A 285 19.25 5.65 5.87
CA LEU A 285 18.55 5.96 4.61
C LEU A 285 18.88 7.36 4.09
N GLU A 286 19.04 8.35 4.98
CA GLU A 286 19.48 9.71 4.61
C GLU A 286 20.85 9.70 3.92
N ALA A 287 21.74 8.80 4.35
CA ALA A 287 23.14 8.75 3.94
C ALA A 287 23.41 7.82 2.74
N LEU A 288 22.43 7.01 2.32
CA LEU A 288 22.59 6.06 1.22
C LEU A 288 23.04 6.73 -0.08
N GLN A 289 24.11 6.21 -0.68
CA GLN A 289 24.57 6.60 -2.02
C GLN A 289 23.97 5.64 -3.06
N LEU A 290 22.89 6.08 -3.71
CA LEU A 290 22.19 5.29 -4.71
C LEU A 290 22.55 5.76 -6.13
N SER A 291 22.47 4.83 -7.09
CA SER A 291 22.79 5.14 -8.50
C SER A 291 21.93 6.28 -9.05
N TYR A 292 22.56 7.25 -9.69
CA TYR A 292 21.90 8.42 -10.27
C TYR A 292 22.33 8.65 -11.72
N ALA A 293 21.33 8.68 -12.58
CA ALA A 293 21.32 9.40 -13.84
C ALA A 293 19.90 9.99 -14.01
N PRO A 294 19.70 11.10 -14.74
CA PRO A 294 18.41 11.77 -14.85
C PRO A 294 17.23 10.87 -15.25
N GLU A 295 17.48 9.86 -16.07
CA GLU A 295 16.53 8.87 -16.58
C GLU A 295 16.17 7.77 -15.57
N TYR A 296 16.95 7.59 -14.50
CA TYR A 296 16.78 6.48 -13.55
C TYR A 296 16.53 6.94 -12.11
N GLY A 297 16.89 8.17 -11.76
CA GLY A 297 16.82 8.65 -10.38
C GLY A 297 16.92 10.17 -10.27
N SER A 298 16.99 10.62 -9.03
CA SER A 298 17.19 12.03 -8.66
C SER A 298 18.44 12.14 -7.80
N ALA A 299 19.04 13.34 -7.73
CA ALA A 299 20.22 13.59 -6.90
C ALA A 299 20.01 13.23 -5.42
N LYS A 300 18.76 13.30 -4.96
CA LYS A 300 18.28 12.64 -3.74
C LYS A 300 17.23 11.62 -4.17
N ASP A 301 17.51 10.34 -3.97
CA ASP A 301 16.55 9.29 -4.29
C ASP A 301 15.32 9.41 -3.38
N PRO A 302 14.13 8.98 -3.82
CA PRO A 302 12.99 8.73 -2.94
C PRO A 302 13.32 8.07 -1.59
N VAL A 303 14.25 7.11 -1.53
CA VAL A 303 14.71 6.50 -0.28
C VAL A 303 15.43 7.51 0.62
N ASN A 304 16.27 8.38 0.05
CA ASN A 304 16.92 9.44 0.81
C ASN A 304 15.90 10.45 1.32
N ILE A 305 14.95 10.86 0.48
CA ILE A 305 13.94 11.86 0.84
C ILE A 305 13.08 11.35 2.00
N VAL A 306 12.61 10.10 1.97
CA VAL A 306 11.83 9.56 3.09
C VAL A 306 12.67 9.42 4.36
N GLY A 307 13.95 9.03 4.22
CA GLY A 307 14.91 9.02 5.33
C GLY A 307 15.03 10.40 5.97
N MET A 308 15.18 11.46 5.16
CA MET A 308 15.31 12.85 5.63
C MET A 308 14.05 13.33 6.35
N VAL A 309 12.87 13.04 5.82
CA VAL A 309 11.60 13.44 6.46
C VAL A 309 11.42 12.71 7.79
N ALA A 310 11.75 11.41 7.83
CA ALA A 310 11.69 10.62 9.05
C ALA A 310 12.74 11.04 10.09
N GLY A 311 13.97 11.34 9.67
CA GLY A 311 15.00 11.84 10.57
C GLY A 311 14.68 13.23 11.11
N ASN A 312 14.05 14.11 10.32
CA ASN A 312 13.53 15.38 10.82
C ASN A 312 12.45 15.18 11.89
N LEU A 313 11.55 14.19 11.72
CA LEU A 313 10.56 13.84 12.74
C LEU A 313 11.24 13.39 14.05
N LEU A 314 12.23 12.49 13.97
CA LEU A 314 12.93 11.97 15.15
C LEU A 314 13.83 13.00 15.84
N ARG A 315 14.44 13.92 15.09
CA ARG A 315 15.23 15.03 15.65
C ARG A 315 14.36 16.12 16.28
N GLY A 316 13.03 16.05 16.17
CA GLY A 316 12.12 17.11 16.62
C GLY A 316 12.10 18.33 15.71
N ASP A 317 12.69 18.22 14.52
CA ASP A 317 12.71 19.29 13.51
C ASP A 317 11.39 19.39 12.74
N LEU A 318 10.52 18.39 12.83
CA LEU A 318 9.24 18.31 12.15
C LEU A 318 8.19 17.70 13.07
N HIS A 319 7.05 18.35 13.22
CA HIS A 319 5.84 17.77 13.80
C HIS A 319 4.82 17.46 12.70
N LEU A 320 4.24 16.26 12.75
CA LEU A 320 3.27 15.79 11.76
C LEU A 320 1.92 15.51 12.40
N VAL A 321 0.85 15.85 11.66
CA VAL A 321 -0.50 15.33 11.88
C VAL A 321 -0.84 14.43 10.70
N SER A 322 -1.30 13.21 10.97
CA SER A 322 -1.72 12.30 9.90
C SER A 322 -3.08 12.70 9.34
N THR A 323 -3.36 12.32 8.09
CA THR A 323 -4.67 12.54 7.45
C THR A 323 -5.81 11.95 8.27
N GLN A 324 -5.61 10.78 8.90
CA GLN A 324 -6.60 10.13 9.76
C GLN A 324 -6.87 10.90 11.06
N GLN A 325 -5.94 11.76 11.51
CA GLN A 325 -6.08 12.52 12.76
C GLN A 325 -6.53 13.96 12.53
N LEU A 326 -6.51 14.45 11.28
CA LEU A 326 -6.81 15.84 10.92
C LEU A 326 -8.16 16.33 11.48
N TYR A 327 -9.19 15.47 11.50
CA TYR A 327 -10.52 15.82 12.01
C TYR A 327 -10.51 16.35 13.46
N LYS A 328 -9.55 15.92 14.28
CA LYS A 328 -9.41 16.35 15.69
C LYS A 328 -8.97 17.81 15.81
N TYR A 329 -8.39 18.38 14.76
CA TYR A 329 -7.78 19.71 14.77
C TYR A 329 -8.65 20.77 14.11
N LEU A 330 -9.67 20.38 13.31
CA LEU A 330 -10.49 21.32 12.54
C LEU A 330 -11.23 22.37 13.38
N ALA A 331 -11.58 22.02 14.62
CA ALA A 331 -12.33 22.90 15.52
C ALA A 331 -11.44 23.80 16.40
N THR A 332 -10.20 23.37 16.68
CA THR A 332 -9.33 24.02 17.66
C THR A 332 -8.18 24.79 17.00
N SER A 333 -7.62 24.23 15.93
CA SER A 333 -6.43 24.76 15.26
C SER A 333 -6.76 25.70 14.11
N GLN A 334 -5.76 26.47 13.68
CA GLN A 334 -5.80 27.23 12.44
C GLN A 334 -5.31 26.33 11.30
N ILE A 335 -6.19 26.02 10.36
CA ILE A 335 -5.82 25.22 9.19
C ILE A 335 -5.36 26.17 8.08
N ILE A 336 -4.10 26.07 7.67
CA ILE A 336 -3.51 26.97 6.67
C ILE A 336 -3.12 26.18 5.42
N ASP A 337 -3.73 26.52 4.30
CA ASP A 337 -3.41 25.98 2.99
C ASP A 337 -2.41 26.90 2.28
N VAL A 338 -1.21 26.40 1.99
CA VAL A 338 -0.15 27.18 1.33
C VAL A 338 -0.04 26.96 -0.17
N ARG A 339 -1.04 26.31 -0.79
CA ARG A 339 -1.13 26.14 -2.25
C ARG A 339 -1.54 27.44 -2.96
N PRO A 340 -1.36 27.51 -4.29
CA PRO A 340 -1.93 28.57 -5.11
C PRO A 340 -3.45 28.70 -4.93
N GLN A 341 -3.97 29.92 -5.03
CA GLN A 341 -5.38 30.23 -4.81
C GLN A 341 -6.32 29.46 -5.77
N GLU A 342 -5.87 29.22 -7.00
CA GLU A 342 -6.59 28.43 -8.00
C GLU A 342 -6.82 26.98 -7.56
N ASP A 343 -5.85 26.38 -6.87
CA ASP A 343 -5.93 25.01 -6.39
C ASP A 343 -6.76 24.90 -5.11
N PHE A 344 -6.68 25.93 -4.26
CA PHE A 344 -7.55 26.09 -3.10
C PHE A 344 -9.02 26.20 -3.51
N ALA A 345 -9.32 26.99 -4.55
CA ALA A 345 -10.68 27.21 -5.03
C ALA A 345 -11.36 25.96 -5.61
N LYS A 346 -10.59 24.97 -6.08
CA LYS A 346 -11.12 23.69 -6.59
C LYS A 346 -11.59 22.79 -5.45
N VAL A 347 -10.70 22.56 -4.49
CA VAL A 347 -10.93 21.71 -3.31
C VAL A 347 -9.94 22.09 -2.23
N HIS A 348 -10.39 22.18 -0.98
CA HIS A 348 -9.55 22.45 0.18
C HIS A 348 -10.14 21.80 1.44
N VAL A 349 -9.36 21.69 2.51
CA VAL A 349 -9.84 21.25 3.82
C VAL A 349 -10.82 22.27 4.38
N LYS A 350 -11.93 21.83 4.97
CA LYS A 350 -12.91 22.70 5.66
C LYS A 350 -12.19 23.57 6.69
N SER A 351 -12.71 24.79 6.88
CA SER A 351 -12.13 25.85 7.73
C SER A 351 -10.71 26.31 7.37
N ALA A 352 -10.10 25.83 6.28
CA ALA A 352 -8.78 26.26 5.87
C ALA A 352 -8.77 27.71 5.35
N VAL A 353 -7.75 28.46 5.76
CA VAL A 353 -7.43 29.78 5.21
C VAL A 353 -6.30 29.62 4.20
N ASN A 354 -6.47 30.17 3.00
CA ASN A 354 -5.43 30.12 1.97
C ASN A 354 -4.41 31.23 2.17
N ILE A 355 -3.15 30.85 2.41
CA ILE A 355 -2.01 31.77 2.45
C ILE A 355 -0.88 31.15 1.63
N PRO A 356 -0.82 31.41 0.31
CA PRO A 356 0.17 30.80 -0.57
C PRO A 356 1.60 30.94 -0.06
N ILE A 357 2.42 29.90 -0.24
CA ILE A 357 3.81 29.86 0.25
C ILE A 357 4.64 31.09 -0.16
N ASP A 358 4.45 31.58 -1.38
CA ASP A 358 5.20 32.72 -1.93
C ASP A 358 4.85 34.05 -1.25
N THR A 359 3.64 34.16 -0.69
CA THR A 359 3.16 35.36 0.00
C THR A 359 3.10 35.20 1.52
N LEU A 360 3.36 34.01 2.05
CA LEU A 360 3.26 33.67 3.48
C LEU A 360 4.01 34.67 4.38
N ARG A 361 5.26 34.99 4.06
CA ARG A 361 6.09 35.88 4.90
C ARG A 361 5.54 37.31 5.00
N HIS A 362 4.84 37.78 3.97
CA HIS A 362 4.20 39.10 3.96
C HIS A 362 2.84 39.11 4.68
N ASN A 363 2.23 37.94 4.86
CA ASN A 363 0.88 37.78 5.41
C ASN A 363 0.86 37.10 6.78
N LEU A 364 1.98 37.15 7.53
CA LEU A 364 2.08 36.54 8.87
C LEU A 364 1.09 37.13 9.87
N GLY A 365 0.67 38.39 9.70
CA GLY A 365 -0.34 39.03 10.55
C GLY A 365 -1.73 38.38 10.47
N CYS A 366 -1.99 37.54 9.48
CA CYS A 366 -3.22 36.77 9.36
C CYS A 366 -3.22 35.47 10.18
N ILE A 367 -2.09 35.10 10.79
CA ILE A 367 -1.94 33.86 11.56
C ILE A 367 -1.77 34.23 13.04
N ASP A 368 -2.71 33.78 13.87
CA ASP A 368 -2.67 33.98 15.31
C ASP A 368 -1.56 33.12 15.93
N LYS A 369 -0.60 33.75 16.61
CA LYS A 369 0.54 33.05 17.21
C LYS A 369 0.17 32.25 18.47
N GLN A 370 -0.98 32.55 19.09
CA GLN A 370 -1.43 31.88 20.32
C GLN A 370 -2.18 30.57 20.04
N ARG A 371 -2.53 30.29 18.79
CA ARG A 371 -3.27 29.10 18.39
C ARG A 371 -2.39 28.16 17.58
N GLU A 372 -2.54 26.85 17.82
CA GLU A 372 -1.88 25.82 17.03
C GLU A 372 -2.22 25.97 15.54
N VAL A 373 -1.22 25.80 14.69
CA VAL A 373 -1.35 25.91 13.23
C VAL A 373 -1.12 24.53 12.60
N ILE A 374 -2.06 24.09 11.78
CA ILE A 374 -1.88 22.94 10.90
C ILE A 374 -1.66 23.46 9.48
N VAL A 375 -0.44 23.33 8.97
CA VAL A 375 -0.12 23.71 7.59
C VAL A 375 -0.22 22.51 6.65
N TYR A 376 -0.74 22.73 5.45
CA TYR A 376 -0.70 21.72 4.41
C TYR A 376 -0.52 22.33 3.02
N SER A 377 -0.01 21.48 2.13
CA SER A 377 0.13 21.75 0.71
C SER A 377 -0.35 20.52 -0.06
N ARG A 378 -0.14 20.47 -1.39
CA ARG A 378 -0.59 19.32 -2.18
C ARG A 378 0.05 18.01 -1.73
N VAL A 379 1.36 18.01 -1.49
CA VAL A 379 2.16 16.80 -1.23
C VAL A 379 3.08 16.89 -0.01
N GLY A 380 2.95 17.95 0.78
CA GLY A 380 3.71 18.14 2.03
C GLY A 380 4.99 18.99 1.91
N TYR A 381 5.61 19.12 0.73
CA TYR A 381 6.89 19.85 0.59
C TYR A 381 6.76 21.36 0.81
N HIS A 382 5.86 22.04 0.10
CA HIS A 382 5.69 23.50 0.27
C HIS A 382 5.18 23.85 1.67
N SER A 383 4.37 22.98 2.27
CA SER A 383 3.94 23.14 3.66
C SER A 383 5.02 22.84 4.68
N TYR A 384 6.00 21.98 4.36
CA TYR A 384 7.23 21.88 5.17
C TYR A 384 8.04 23.19 5.16
N LEU A 385 8.14 23.88 4.01
CA LEU A 385 8.79 25.20 3.95
C LEU A 385 8.03 26.26 4.78
N ALA A 386 6.70 26.24 4.72
CA ALA A 386 5.85 27.07 5.58
C ALA A 386 6.04 26.74 7.06
N TYR A 387 6.01 25.45 7.40
CA TYR A 387 6.27 24.93 8.74
C TYR A 387 7.59 25.46 9.30
N ARG A 388 8.70 25.32 8.55
CA ARG A 388 10.02 25.80 9.02
C ARG A 388 10.04 27.31 9.21
N THR A 389 9.41 28.05 8.30
CA THR A 389 9.30 29.51 8.41
C THR A 389 8.54 29.91 9.69
N LEU A 390 7.39 29.29 9.95
CA LEU A 390 6.54 29.62 11.09
C LEU A 390 7.16 29.17 12.43
N VAL A 391 7.75 27.97 12.50
CA VAL A 391 8.44 27.49 13.72
C VAL A 391 9.61 28.41 14.08
N GLN A 392 10.41 28.86 13.11
CA GLN A 392 11.51 29.82 13.34
C GLN A 392 11.03 31.18 13.84
N LEU A 393 9.77 31.54 13.55
CA LEU A 393 9.13 32.75 14.06
C LEU A 393 8.40 32.52 15.39
N GLY A 394 8.48 31.32 15.97
CA GLY A 394 7.93 30.98 17.28
C GLY A 394 6.45 30.62 17.29
N TYR A 395 5.90 30.13 16.17
CA TYR A 395 4.56 29.55 16.12
C TYR A 395 4.60 28.07 16.55
N THR A 396 3.52 27.58 17.15
CA THR A 396 3.28 26.14 17.35
C THR A 396 2.63 25.58 16.09
N VAL A 397 3.35 24.72 15.36
CA VAL A 397 2.93 24.28 14.02
C VAL A 397 3.07 22.77 13.90
N SER A 398 2.13 22.15 13.20
CA SER A 398 2.26 20.78 12.67
C SER A 398 2.00 20.79 11.16
N ASN A 399 2.71 19.93 10.42
CA ASN A 399 2.52 19.75 8.99
C ASN A 399 1.64 18.52 8.71
N LEU A 400 0.73 18.61 7.73
CA LEU A 400 -0.11 17.47 7.34
C LEU A 400 0.72 16.43 6.56
N ASP A 401 0.89 15.23 7.11
CA ASP A 401 1.61 14.12 6.47
C ASP A 401 0.94 13.71 5.15
N GLY A 402 1.72 13.53 4.08
CA GLY A 402 1.23 13.30 2.72
C GLY A 402 0.48 14.47 2.06
N GLY A 403 0.09 15.49 2.83
CA GLY A 403 -0.66 16.65 2.33
C GLY A 403 -2.05 16.31 1.79
N LEU A 404 -2.63 17.23 1.01
CA LEU A 404 -4.00 17.09 0.50
C LEU A 404 -4.16 15.91 -0.46
N LYS A 405 -3.12 15.57 -1.22
CA LYS A 405 -3.16 14.45 -2.17
C LYS A 405 -3.53 13.15 -1.45
N LEU A 406 -2.83 12.82 -0.36
CA LEU A 406 -3.11 11.62 0.42
C LEU A 406 -4.49 11.68 1.08
N LEU A 407 -4.92 12.85 1.56
CA LEU A 407 -6.25 13.02 2.15
C LEU A 407 -7.36 12.65 1.15
N ILE A 408 -7.27 13.18 -0.07
CA ILE A 408 -8.25 12.93 -1.15
C ILE A 408 -8.12 11.50 -1.70
N GLU A 409 -6.95 11.15 -2.22
CA GLU A 409 -6.75 9.89 -2.95
C GLU A 409 -6.74 8.67 -2.02
N GLY A 410 -6.30 8.85 -0.78
CA GLY A 410 -6.37 7.84 0.27
C GLY A 410 -7.75 7.67 0.89
N GLY A 411 -8.75 8.45 0.46
CA GLY A 411 -10.14 8.33 0.90
C GLY A 411 -10.36 8.66 2.38
N SER A 412 -9.43 9.38 3.01
CA SER A 412 -9.58 9.80 4.41
C SER A 412 -10.40 11.08 4.47
N GLY A 413 -11.61 11.00 5.06
CA GLY A 413 -12.40 12.17 5.39
C GLY A 413 -12.87 13.01 4.19
N PRO A 414 -13.67 12.45 3.26
CA PRO A 414 -14.37 13.26 2.25
C PRO A 414 -15.21 14.38 2.91
N ASP A 415 -15.75 14.11 4.10
CA ASP A 415 -16.47 15.10 4.92
C ASP A 415 -15.58 16.21 5.50
N LEU A 416 -14.26 16.09 5.38
CA LEU A 416 -13.29 17.12 5.81
C LEU A 416 -12.98 18.10 4.68
N LEU A 417 -13.51 17.91 3.48
CA LEU A 417 -13.23 18.73 2.31
C LEU A 417 -14.37 19.71 2.02
N SER A 418 -14.01 20.86 1.45
CA SER A 418 -14.91 21.82 0.82
C SER A 418 -14.58 21.87 -0.67
N CYS A 419 -15.60 21.67 -1.50
CA CYS A 419 -15.50 21.67 -2.96
C CYS A 419 -16.47 22.71 -3.51
N LYS A 420 -16.13 23.32 -4.65
CA LYS A 420 -17.13 24.08 -5.43
C LYS A 420 -18.20 23.09 -5.89
N SER A 421 -19.46 23.31 -5.51
CA SER A 421 -20.58 22.61 -6.14
C SER A 421 -20.56 22.94 -7.63
N SER A 422 -20.58 21.92 -8.48
CA SER A 422 -20.78 22.05 -9.92
C SER A 422 -22.25 22.36 -10.23
N GLU A 423 -22.79 23.41 -9.62
CA GLU A 423 -24.13 23.96 -9.86
C GLU A 423 -23.98 25.42 -10.29
N GLN A 424 -23.44 25.64 -11.48
CA GLN A 424 -23.52 26.91 -12.23
C GLN A 424 -23.01 26.67 -13.65
N ASN A 425 -23.73 25.83 -14.41
CA ASN A 425 -23.62 25.78 -15.89
C ASN A 425 -24.86 25.15 -16.56
N GLN A 426 -26.03 25.22 -15.91
CA GLN A 426 -27.33 24.95 -16.52
C GLN A 426 -28.28 26.14 -16.31
N SER A 427 -27.94 27.30 -16.85
CA SER A 427 -28.90 28.41 -16.98
C SER A 427 -28.39 29.48 -17.94
N SER A 428 -28.21 29.15 -19.21
CA SER A 428 -28.15 30.14 -20.29
C SER A 428 -28.21 29.50 -21.67
N HIS A 429 -29.23 28.67 -21.93
CA HIS A 429 -29.79 28.40 -23.26
C HIS A 429 -31.27 28.07 -23.05
N GLY A 430 -32.07 29.14 -23.00
CA GLY A 430 -33.53 29.12 -23.03
C GLY A 430 -33.97 30.29 -23.89
#